data_AF-A0A0Q5DBQ6-F1
#
_entry.id   AF-A0A0Q5DBQ6-F1
#
_cell.length_a   1.000
_cell.length_b   1.000
_cell.length_c   1.000
_cell.angle_alpha   90.00
_cell.angle_beta   90.00
_cell.angle_gamma   90.00
#
_symmetry.space_group_name_H-M   'P 1'
#
loop_
_entity.id
_entity.type
_entity.pdbx_description
1 polymer ?
#
loop_
_entity_poly.entity_id
_entity_poly.type
_entity_poly.pdbx_seq_one_letter_code
_entity_poly.pdbx_strand_id
1 'polypeptide(L)'
;MSRRRSSAEAVSDDKGKRAKSHVFLVAVKQRREALRVYAVLTSAQDAALAIVAAENAEGAAVEAAGRLSKKLARPLKLKPEVPHPI
;
A
#
# COMPACT_ATOMS: atom_id res chain seq x y z
N MET A 1 21.45 32.13 15.44
CA MET A 1 21.81 30.88 16.13
C MET A 1 20.81 29.80 15.76
N SER A 2 21.31 28.63 15.39
CA SER A 2 20.59 27.41 14.97
C SER A 2 19.98 26.65 16.17
N ARG A 3 18.88 25.91 15.90
CA ARG A 3 18.35 24.65 16.50
C ARG A 3 16.84 24.79 16.82
N ARG A 4 15.91 23.84 16.61
CA ARG A 4 15.87 22.45 16.07
C ARG A 4 14.37 22.02 16.04
N ARG A 5 13.97 21.22 15.03
CA ARG A 5 13.14 19.98 15.09
C ARG A 5 11.69 20.09 15.62
N SER A 6 10.66 19.95 14.76
CA SER A 6 10.08 18.72 14.19
C SER A 6 9.10 17.98 15.12
N SER A 7 7.82 18.00 14.73
CA SER A 7 6.76 16.98 14.90
C SER A 7 5.53 17.61 14.21
N ALA A 8 5.09 17.25 13.01
CA ALA A 8 4.71 15.93 12.50
C ALA A 8 3.68 15.22 13.39
N GLU A 9 2.54 15.87 13.63
CA GLU A 9 1.29 15.19 13.93
C GLU A 9 0.22 15.73 12.97
N ALA A 10 0.18 15.16 11.77
CA ALA A 10 -0.99 15.24 10.91
C ALA A 10 -1.95 14.12 11.31
N VAL A 11 -2.62 14.28 12.46
CA VAL A 11 -3.86 13.57 12.76
C VAL A 11 -4.96 14.24 11.95
N SER A 12 -5.11 13.79 10.70
CA SER A 12 -6.25 14.18 9.87
C SER A 12 -7.40 13.21 10.14
N ASP A 13 -8.17 13.51 11.18
CA ASP A 13 -9.56 13.09 11.31
C ASP A 13 -10.39 13.70 10.17
N ASP A 14 -10.53 12.98 9.03
CA ASP A 14 -11.48 13.35 7.97
C ASP A 14 -12.63 12.34 7.89
N LYS A 15 -13.57 12.46 8.83
CA LYS A 15 -14.95 11.99 8.64
C LYS A 15 -15.70 13.02 7.78
N GLY A 16 -15.59 12.93 6.45
CA GLY A 16 -16.34 13.84 5.58
C GLY A 16 -16.55 13.39 4.13
N LYS A 17 -15.56 12.78 3.49
CA LYS A 17 -15.70 12.23 2.13
C LYS A 17 -14.93 10.91 2.11
N ARG A 18 -15.60 9.77 1.90
CA ARG A 18 -14.89 8.49 1.69
C ARG A 18 -13.89 8.71 0.56
N ALA A 19 -12.60 8.86 0.90
CA ALA A 19 -11.54 9.01 -0.07
C ALA A 19 -11.70 7.85 -1.06
N LYS A 20 -11.69 8.15 -2.36
CA LYS A 20 -11.91 7.14 -3.39
C LYS A 20 -10.86 6.05 -3.20
N SER A 21 -11.27 4.90 -2.67
CA SER A 21 -10.37 3.76 -2.51
C SER A 21 -9.99 3.24 -3.90
N HIS A 22 -8.70 3.11 -4.12
CA HIS A 22 -8.08 2.55 -5.31
C HIS A 22 -7.48 1.20 -4.95
N VAL A 23 -7.30 0.36 -5.95
CA VAL A 23 -6.61 -0.91 -5.79
C VAL A 23 -5.24 -0.77 -6.42
N PHE A 24 -4.21 -0.83 -5.59
CA PHE A 24 -2.82 -0.73 -6.00
C PHE A 24 -2.22 -2.11 -6.12
N LEU A 25 -1.43 -2.30 -7.15
CA LEU A 25 -0.61 -3.49 -7.34
C LEU A 25 0.79 -3.17 -6.84
N VAL A 26 1.29 -4.01 -5.94
CA VAL A 26 2.60 -3.88 -5.33
C VAL A 26 3.37 -5.15 -5.60
N ALA A 27 4.49 -5.02 -6.30
CA ALA A 27 5.41 -6.12 -6.54
C ALA A 27 6.40 -6.22 -5.39
N VAL A 28 6.66 -7.45 -4.96
CA VAL A 28 7.65 -7.79 -3.95
C VAL A 28 8.68 -8.70 -4.60
N LYS A 29 9.92 -8.20 -4.63
CA LYS A 29 11.08 -8.89 -5.17
C LYS A 29 12.02 -9.24 -4.03
N GLN A 30 12.17 -10.54 -3.79
CA GLN A 30 13.07 -11.07 -2.77
C GLN A 30 14.12 -11.97 -3.43
N ARG A 31 15.33 -11.98 -2.85
CA ARG A 31 16.45 -12.76 -3.37
C ARG A 31 16.11 -14.25 -3.31
N ARG A 32 16.29 -14.96 -4.44
CA ARG A 32 16.01 -16.40 -4.61
C ARG A 32 14.53 -16.79 -4.46
N GLU A 33 13.62 -15.82 -4.49
CA GLU A 33 12.18 -16.08 -4.50
C GLU A 33 11.53 -15.62 -5.80
N ALA A 34 10.39 -16.23 -6.13
CA ALA A 34 9.56 -15.77 -7.24
C ALA A 34 9.02 -14.35 -6.95
N LEU A 35 8.84 -13.56 -8.01
CA LEU A 35 8.19 -12.25 -7.89
C LEU A 35 6.75 -12.45 -7.41
N ARG A 36 6.39 -11.80 -6.31
CA ARG A 36 5.02 -11.82 -5.77
C ARG A 36 4.36 -10.49 -6.05
N VAL A 37 3.08 -10.51 -6.41
CA VAL A 37 2.30 -9.28 -6.61
C VAL A 37 1.13 -9.30 -5.65
N TYR A 38 0.97 -8.21 -4.90
CA TYR A 38 -0.12 -8.02 -3.96
C TYR A 38 -1.04 -6.91 -4.46
N ALA A 39 -2.34 -7.14 -4.38
CA ALA A 39 -3.34 -6.09 -4.48
C ALA A 39 -3.71 -5.56 -3.10
N VAL A 40 -3.66 -4.23 -2.95
CA VAL A 40 -4.05 -3.53 -1.73
C VAL A 40 -5.13 -2.51 -2.05
N LEU A 41 -6.25 -2.57 -1.33
CA LEU A 41 -7.29 -1.55 -1.39
C LEU A 41 -6.97 -0.44 -0.39
N THR A 42 -6.58 0.73 -0.88
CA THR A 42 -6.27 1.91 -0.05
C THR A 42 -6.50 3.21 -0.82
N SER A 43 -6.41 4.36 -0.16
CA SER A 43 -6.57 5.69 -0.76
C SER A 43 -5.32 6.17 -1.51
N ALA A 44 -4.13 5.74 -1.10
CA ALA A 44 -2.84 6.25 -1.61
C ALA A 44 -1.83 5.13 -1.91
N GLN A 45 -0.96 5.37 -2.89
CA GLN A 45 0.05 4.41 -3.33
C GLN A 45 1.11 4.16 -2.26
N ASP A 46 1.57 5.22 -1.57
CA ASP A 46 2.58 5.10 -0.52
C ASP A 46 2.07 4.28 0.66
N ALA A 47 0.78 4.40 0.98
CA ALA A 47 0.13 3.57 1.99
C ALA A 47 0.12 2.09 1.58
N ALA A 48 -0.13 1.78 0.30
CA ALA A 48 -0.10 0.41 -0.21
C ALA A 48 1.32 -0.20 -0.08
N LEU A 49 2.35 0.58 -0.41
CA LEU A 49 3.75 0.16 -0.27
C LEU A 49 4.11 -0.11 1.19
N ALA A 50 3.71 0.77 2.11
CA ALA A 50 3.97 0.61 3.54
C ALA A 50 3.28 -0.65 4.11
N ILE A 51 2.03 -0.91 3.72
CA ILE A 51 1.29 -2.11 4.14
C ILE A 51 2.00 -3.39 3.69
N VAL A 52 2.41 -3.45 2.42
CA VAL A 52 3.07 -4.64 1.87
C VAL A 52 4.48 -4.79 2.44
N ALA A 53 5.21 -3.69 2.63
CA ALA A 53 6.53 -3.73 3.27
C ALA A 53 6.46 -4.23 4.72
N ALA A 54 5.43 -3.86 5.48
CA ALA A 54 5.24 -4.32 6.86
C ALA A 54 4.92 -5.83 6.97
N GLU A 55 4.29 -6.42 5.94
CA GLU A 55 3.92 -7.84 5.94
C GLU A 55 5.02 -8.76 5.37
N ASN A 56 6.02 -8.20 4.67
CA ASN A 56 7.08 -8.98 4.04
C ASN A 56 8.40 -8.96 4.84
N ALA A 57 9.25 -9.96 4.57
CA ALA A 57 10.50 -10.15 5.28
C ALA A 57 11.50 -8.99 5.08
N GLU A 58 12.31 -8.73 6.11
CA GLU A 58 13.34 -7.71 6.09
C GLU A 58 14.37 -8.02 4.98
N GLY A 59 14.39 -7.18 3.94
CA GLY A 59 15.22 -7.36 2.74
C GLY A 59 14.45 -7.63 1.43
N ALA A 60 13.12 -7.68 1.47
CA ALA A 60 12.30 -7.69 0.26
C ALA A 60 12.21 -6.28 -0.35
N ALA A 61 12.51 -6.15 -1.65
CA ALA A 61 12.31 -4.91 -2.38
C ALA A 61 10.84 -4.79 -2.79
N VAL A 62 10.18 -3.71 -2.37
CA VAL A 62 8.77 -3.46 -2.63
C VAL A 62 8.65 -2.31 -3.63
N GLU A 63 7.97 -2.56 -4.75
CA GLU A 63 7.81 -1.60 -5.84
C GLU A 63 6.36 -1.49 -6.27
N ALA A 64 5.94 -0.31 -6.70
CA ALA A 64 4.61 -0.11 -7.22
C ALA A 64 4.51 -0.64 -8.65
N ALA A 65 3.73 -1.71 -8.84
CA ALA A 65 3.50 -2.32 -10.14
C ALA A 65 2.35 -1.65 -10.93
N GLY A 66 1.50 -0.87 -10.26
CA GLY A 66 0.47 -0.06 -10.90
C GLY A 66 -0.86 -0.05 -10.17
N ARG A 67 -1.96 0.06 -10.91
CA ARG A 67 -3.32 0.09 -10.38
C ARG A 67 -4.17 -1.00 -11.03
N LEU A 68 -4.93 -1.73 -10.23
CA LEU A 68 -5.91 -2.69 -10.71
C LEU A 68 -7.24 -1.98 -10.96
N SER A 69 -7.87 -2.26 -12.11
CA SER A 69 -9.17 -1.68 -12.42
C SER A 69 -10.25 -2.19 -11.45
N LYS A 70 -11.25 -1.36 -11.15
CA LYS A 70 -12.37 -1.75 -10.26
C LYS A 70 -13.14 -2.97 -10.78
N LYS A 71 -13.19 -3.17 -12.11
CA LYS A 71 -13.86 -4.33 -12.72
C LYS A 71 -13.14 -5.64 -12.35
N LEU A 72 -11.81 -5.63 -12.38
CA LEU A 72 -10.98 -6.79 -12.03
C LEU A 72 -10.85 -7.00 -10.52
N ALA A 73 -10.89 -5.92 -9.73
CA ALA A 73 -10.78 -6.03 -8.27
C ALA A 73 -12.08 -6.46 -7.58
N ARG A 74 -13.25 -6.17 -8.18
CA ARG A 74 -14.57 -6.49 -7.61
C ARG A 74 -14.73 -7.98 -7.24
N PRO A 75 -14.38 -8.93 -8.11
CA PRO A 75 -14.46 -10.36 -7.80
C PRO A 75 -13.52 -10.80 -6.66
N LEU A 76 -12.39 -10.11 -6.48
CA LEU A 76 -11.38 -10.46 -5.47
C LEU A 76 -11.81 -10.16 -4.03
N LYS A 77 -12.93 -9.42 -3.84
CA LYS A 77 -13.48 -9.06 -2.51
C LYS A 77 -12.40 -8.55 -1.55
N LEU A 78 -11.51 -7.70 -2.06
CA LEU A 78 -10.37 -7.17 -1.31
C LEU A 78 -10.84 -6.45 -0.04
N LYS A 79 -10.22 -6.79 1.08
CA LYS A 79 -10.42 -6.06 2.34
C LYS A 79 -9.56 -4.79 2.31
N PRO A 80 -10.05 -3.67 2.86
CA PRO A 80 -9.24 -2.45 3.00
C PRO A 80 -7.96 -2.76 3.78
N GLU A 81 -6.84 -2.22 3.31
CA GLU A 81 -5.54 -2.31 3.98
C GLU A 81 -4.99 -3.73 4.22
N VAL A 82 -5.61 -4.75 3.61
CA VAL A 82 -5.11 -6.13 3.65
C VAL A 82 -4.52 -6.45 2.28
N PRO A 83 -3.22 -6.81 2.20
CA PRO A 83 -2.63 -7.23 0.94
C PRO A 83 -3.18 -8.60 0.53
N HIS A 84 -3.54 -8.71 -0.74
CA HIS A 84 -4.07 -9.93 -1.32
C HIS A 84 -3.15 -10.41 -2.45
N PRO A 85 -2.59 -11.63 -2.37
CA PRO A 85 -1.74 -12.15 -3.45
C PRO A 85 -2.58 -12.37 -4.72
N ILE A 86 -2.00 -12.05 -5.89
CA ILE A 86 -2.59 -12.27 -7.23
C ILE A 86 -1.68 -13.18 -8.05
#